data_AF-X5KEC5-F1
#
_entry.id   AF-X5KEC5-F1
#
_cell.length_a   1.000
_cell.length_b   1.000
_cell.length_c   1.000
_cell.angle_alpha   90.00
_cell.angle_beta   90.00
_cell.angle_gamma   90.00
#
_symmetry.space_group_name_H-M   'P 1'
#
loop_
_entity.id
_entity.type
_entity.pdbx_description
1 polymer ?
#
loop_
_entity_poly.entity_id
_entity_poly.type
_entity_poly.pdbx_seq_one_letter_code
_entity_poly.pdbx_strand_id
1 'polypeptide(L)'
;MKKHIKSIIPIVLIGMILGGCQMNSEHKSQYNETKSSKQSEVKKDKKMTKKEQLAYLKEHEQEIIDFVKSQNKKIESVQIDWNDVRWSKGGNGTPQGGGEGILLFGEINNDSESSWRVDIDIEKGRLDLKNMYLGQPIRIGGKLFE
;
A
#
# COMPACT_ATOMS: atom_id res chain seq x y z
N MET A 1 -23.86 -34.54 -12.10
CA MET A 1 -23.89 -35.45 -10.93
C MET A 1 -22.55 -35.36 -10.22
N LYS A 2 -22.55 -34.93 -8.96
CA LYS A 2 -21.39 -34.66 -8.11
C LYS A 2 -20.73 -35.97 -7.65
N LYS A 3 -19.40 -36.03 -7.62
CA LYS A 3 -18.62 -36.87 -6.68
C LYS A 3 -17.30 -36.15 -6.34
N HIS A 4 -17.24 -35.62 -5.12
CA HIS A 4 -16.03 -35.18 -4.42
C HIS A 4 -15.34 -36.40 -3.79
N ILE A 5 -14.05 -36.27 -3.42
CA ILE A 5 -13.31 -36.84 -2.25
C ILE A 5 -11.80 -36.73 -2.60
N LYS A 6 -11.08 -35.70 -2.12
CA LYS A 6 -10.27 -35.60 -0.87
C LYS A 6 -9.08 -36.60 -0.80
N SER A 7 -7.85 -36.09 -0.88
CA SER A 7 -6.61 -36.76 -0.46
C SER A 7 -5.60 -35.68 -0.01
N ILE A 8 -5.59 -35.31 1.27
CA ILE A 8 -4.63 -35.67 2.34
C ILE A 8 -3.19 -35.17 2.07
N ILE A 9 -2.87 -34.08 2.78
CA ILE A 9 -1.57 -33.41 2.88
C ILE A 9 -0.75 -34.13 3.97
N PRO A 10 0.49 -34.57 3.72
CA PRO A 10 1.38 -34.98 4.79
C PRO A 10 2.01 -33.75 5.47
N ILE A 11 1.60 -33.54 6.72
CA ILE A 11 2.16 -32.60 7.68
C ILE A 11 3.52 -33.14 8.13
N VAL A 12 4.60 -32.44 7.82
CA VAL A 12 5.92 -32.68 8.43
C VAL A 12 6.06 -31.74 9.63
N LEU A 13 5.84 -32.31 10.81
CA LEU A 13 6.21 -31.73 12.10
C LEU A 13 7.69 -32.02 12.36
N ILE A 14 8.52 -30.98 12.35
CA ILE A 14 9.77 -30.98 13.11
C ILE A 14 9.68 -29.80 14.07
N GLY A 15 9.31 -30.13 15.31
CA GLY A 15 9.70 -29.34 16.46
C GLY A 15 11.09 -29.78 16.91
N MET A 16 11.89 -28.83 17.41
CA MET A 16 12.48 -28.90 18.75
C MET A 16 13.22 -27.57 19.02
N ILE A 17 12.62 -26.66 19.78
CA ILE A 17 12.80 -26.32 21.22
C ILE A 17 14.08 -25.53 21.58
N LEU A 18 13.82 -24.49 22.40
CA LEU A 18 14.62 -23.90 23.49
C LEU A 18 15.51 -22.68 23.22
N GLY A 19 15.27 -21.68 24.08
CA GLY A 19 15.98 -20.41 24.25
C GLY A 19 14.93 -19.30 24.33
N GLY A 20 14.23 -19.13 25.46
CA GLY A 20 14.77 -18.51 26.66
C GLY A 20 14.33 -17.04 26.70
N CYS A 21 13.51 -16.67 27.69
CA CYS A 21 12.99 -15.32 27.88
C CYS A 21 14.10 -14.28 28.07
N GLN A 22 13.97 -13.12 27.43
CA GLN A 22 14.31 -11.83 28.05
C GLN A 22 13.62 -10.69 27.29
N MET A 23 12.72 -9.99 27.99
CA MET A 23 12.23 -8.68 27.59
C MET A 23 13.37 -7.68 27.73
N ASN A 24 13.79 -7.08 26.61
CA ASN A 24 14.46 -5.80 26.59
C ASN A 24 13.75 -4.94 25.54
N SER A 25 13.00 -3.95 26.03
CA SER A 25 12.57 -2.80 25.27
C SER A 25 13.78 -1.94 24.95
N GLU A 26 14.33 -2.09 23.75
CA GLU A 26 15.22 -1.09 23.15
C GLU A 26 14.83 -0.94 21.68
N HIS A 27 14.23 0.20 21.36
CA HIS A 27 13.97 0.64 20.00
C HIS A 27 15.31 1.05 19.36
N LYS A 28 16.03 0.08 18.81
CA LYS A 28 17.16 0.30 17.90
C LYS A 28 17.00 -0.63 16.70
N SER A 29 16.19 -0.21 15.73
CA SER A 29 16.28 -0.76 14.38
C SER A 29 17.59 -0.28 13.77
N GLN A 30 18.61 -1.14 13.85
CA GLN A 30 19.79 -1.04 13.01
C GLN A 30 19.34 -1.30 11.57
N TYR A 31 19.31 -0.21 10.81
CA TYR A 31 19.28 -0.21 9.35
C TYR A 31 20.51 -0.97 8.87
N ASN A 32 20.31 -2.24 8.51
CA ASN A 32 21.34 -3.05 7.86
C ASN A 32 21.36 -2.65 6.39
N GLU A 33 22.24 -1.71 6.10
CA GLU A 33 22.61 -1.34 4.75
C GLU A 33 23.42 -2.47 4.11
N THR A 34 23.24 -2.61 2.79
CA THR A 34 24.09 -3.28 1.80
C THR A 34 23.67 -4.69 1.36
N LYS A 35 23.01 -4.77 0.19
CA LYS A 35 23.71 -5.13 -1.06
C LYS A 35 22.87 -4.90 -2.32
N SER A 36 23.39 -3.98 -3.13
CA SER A 36 23.33 -3.94 -4.59
C SER A 36 21.97 -3.69 -5.25
N SER A 37 21.63 -2.41 -5.40
CA SER A 37 21.15 -1.88 -6.68
C SER A 37 21.56 -0.42 -6.77
N LYS A 38 22.48 -0.14 -7.68
CA LYS A 38 22.97 1.16 -8.13
C LYS A 38 22.10 2.34 -7.66
N GLN A 39 22.49 2.94 -6.55
CA GLN A 39 22.20 4.34 -6.27
C GLN A 39 23.05 5.16 -7.24
N SER A 40 22.62 5.20 -8.49
CA SER A 40 22.88 6.39 -9.30
C SER A 40 22.06 7.49 -8.64
N GLU A 41 22.74 8.53 -8.16
CA GLU A 41 22.16 9.86 -7.99
C GLU A 41 21.48 10.25 -9.32
N VAL A 42 20.22 9.85 -9.49
CA VAL A 42 19.44 10.22 -10.65
C VAL A 42 18.96 11.64 -10.39
N LYS A 43 19.67 12.58 -11.01
CA LYS A 43 19.19 13.88 -11.51
C LYS A 43 17.75 14.16 -11.07
N LYS A 44 17.61 15.18 -10.22
CA LYS A 44 16.36 15.69 -9.67
C LYS A 44 15.32 16.09 -10.74
N ASP A 45 15.69 16.04 -12.03
CA ASP A 45 14.96 16.60 -13.16
C ASP A 45 14.22 15.58 -14.04
N LYS A 46 14.35 14.26 -13.82
CA LYS A 46 13.62 13.26 -14.62
C LYS A 46 12.27 12.91 -13.96
N LYS A 47 11.17 13.29 -14.62
CA LYS A 47 9.80 12.84 -14.30
C LYS A 47 9.68 11.32 -14.46
N MET A 48 9.08 10.66 -13.49
CA MET A 48 8.79 9.22 -13.54
C MET A 48 7.74 8.94 -14.63
N THR A 49 7.96 7.88 -15.39
CA THR A 49 6.94 7.29 -16.27
C THR A 49 5.85 6.61 -15.45
N LYS A 50 4.67 6.39 -16.03
CA LYS A 50 3.57 5.66 -15.35
C LYS A 50 3.99 4.26 -14.85
N LYS A 51 4.87 3.59 -15.59
CA LYS A 51 5.41 2.27 -15.20
C LYS A 51 6.34 2.38 -13.99
N GLU A 52 7.23 3.37 -13.96
CA GLU A 52 8.09 3.64 -12.81
C GLU A 52 7.26 4.05 -11.58
N GLN A 53 6.20 4.85 -11.77
CA GLN A 53 5.26 5.22 -10.70
C GLN A 53 4.57 4.00 -10.11
N LEU A 54 4.00 3.13 -10.95
CA LEU A 54 3.34 1.91 -10.48
C LEU A 54 4.32 0.96 -9.77
N ALA A 55 5.54 0.82 -10.27
CA ALA A 55 6.56 -0.01 -9.63
C ALA A 55 6.93 0.54 -8.23
N TYR A 56 7.11 1.87 -8.13
CA TYR A 56 7.38 2.55 -6.86
C TYR A 56 6.24 2.37 -5.86
N LEU A 57 4.99 2.53 -6.28
CA LEU A 57 3.84 2.30 -5.39
C LEU A 57 3.78 0.86 -4.87
N LYS A 58 4.10 -0.13 -5.70
CA LYS A 58 4.14 -1.55 -5.28
C LYS A 58 5.31 -1.84 -4.33
N GLU A 59 6.45 -1.20 -4.53
CA GLU A 59 7.58 -1.28 -3.59
C GLU A 59 7.23 -0.68 -2.23
N HIS A 60 6.40 0.37 -2.22
CA HIS A 60 5.93 1.07 -1.03
C HIS A 60 4.51 0.63 -0.58
N GLU A 61 4.08 -0.58 -0.95
CA GLU A 61 2.74 -1.09 -0.62
C GLU A 61 2.43 -1.04 0.88
N GLN A 62 3.41 -1.40 1.72
CA GLN A 62 3.23 -1.41 3.17
C GLN A 62 3.00 0.00 3.75
N GLU A 63 3.68 1.03 3.22
CA GLU A 63 3.49 2.42 3.66
C GLU A 63 2.05 2.88 3.38
N ILE A 64 1.50 2.48 2.23
CA ILE A 64 0.11 2.78 1.85
C ILE A 64 -0.88 2.01 2.73
N ILE A 65 -0.62 0.73 2.99
CA ILE A 65 -1.43 -0.10 3.88
C ILE A 65 -1.46 0.50 5.30
N ASP A 66 -0.31 0.89 5.83
CA ASP A 66 -0.20 1.44 7.18
C ASP A 66 -0.95 2.77 7.30
N PHE A 67 -0.86 3.62 6.27
CA PHE A 67 -1.66 4.83 6.19
C PHE A 67 -3.16 4.53 6.24
N VAL A 68 -3.67 3.60 5.42
CA VAL A 68 -5.11 3.27 5.39
C VAL A 68 -5.55 2.68 6.73
N LYS A 69 -4.77 1.77 7.32
CA LYS A 69 -5.04 1.22 8.66
C LYS A 69 -5.08 2.29 9.74
N SER A 70 -4.23 3.31 9.65
CA SER A 70 -4.19 4.39 10.65
C SER A 70 -5.46 5.25 10.69
N GLN A 71 -6.27 5.21 9.62
CA GLN A 71 -7.51 6.00 9.52
C GLN A 71 -8.62 5.50 10.46
N ASN A 72 -8.65 4.19 10.77
CA ASN A 72 -9.61 3.64 11.72
C ASN A 72 -9.05 2.37 12.39
N LYS A 73 -9.08 2.33 13.73
CA LYS A 73 -8.55 1.21 14.55
C LYS A 73 -9.26 -0.13 14.31
N LYS A 74 -10.44 -0.13 13.70
CA LYS A 74 -11.21 -1.34 13.34
C LYS A 74 -10.76 -1.97 12.02
N ILE A 75 -9.78 -1.37 11.34
CA ILE A 75 -9.19 -1.93 10.12
C ILE A 75 -8.12 -2.95 10.52
N GLU A 76 -8.41 -4.22 10.27
CA GLU A 76 -7.54 -5.37 10.54
C GLU A 76 -6.66 -5.68 9.31
N SER A 77 -7.22 -5.57 8.10
CA SER A 77 -6.52 -5.79 6.84
C SER A 77 -6.88 -4.74 5.80
N VAL A 78 -5.96 -4.50 4.86
CA VAL A 78 -6.14 -3.59 3.72
C VAL A 78 -5.70 -4.35 2.48
N GLN A 79 -6.48 -4.25 1.41
CA GLN A 79 -6.19 -4.81 0.11
C GLN A 79 -6.16 -3.67 -0.90
N ILE A 80 -5.08 -3.51 -1.65
CA ILE A 80 -4.99 -2.52 -2.73
C ILE A 80 -5.43 -3.18 -4.03
N ASP A 81 -6.35 -2.56 -4.77
CA ASP A 81 -6.70 -2.99 -6.12
C ASP A 81 -5.70 -2.45 -7.14
N TRP A 82 -4.64 -3.23 -7.39
CA TRP A 82 -3.64 -2.90 -8.40
C TRP A 82 -4.17 -2.92 -9.84
N ASN A 83 -5.39 -3.40 -10.08
CA ASN A 83 -6.04 -3.33 -11.39
C ASN A 83 -6.77 -2.00 -11.60
N ASP A 84 -7.10 -1.29 -10.53
CA ASP A 84 -7.74 0.03 -10.57
C ASP A 84 -6.81 1.12 -10.03
N VAL A 85 -5.78 1.44 -10.82
CA VAL A 85 -4.88 2.58 -10.56
C VAL A 85 -5.17 3.68 -11.59
N ARG A 86 -5.51 4.88 -11.12
CA ARG A 86 -5.91 5.98 -12.00
C ARG A 86 -4.95 7.15 -11.92
N TRP A 87 -4.56 7.69 -13.06
CA TRP A 87 -3.78 8.92 -13.15
C TRP A 87 -4.71 10.09 -13.40
N SER A 88 -4.76 11.01 -12.44
CA SER A 88 -5.54 12.23 -12.53
C SER A 88 -4.67 13.39 -13.00
N LYS A 89 -5.25 14.23 -13.87
CA LYS A 89 -4.80 15.60 -14.09
C LYS A 89 -5.85 16.49 -13.47
N GLY A 90 -5.51 17.19 -12.39
CA GLY A 90 -6.40 18.12 -11.74
C GLY A 90 -6.88 19.15 -12.75
N GLY A 91 -8.19 19.41 -12.75
CA GLY A 91 -8.76 20.57 -13.43
C GLY A 91 -9.11 21.60 -12.36
N ASN A 92 -8.39 22.72 -12.30
CA ASN A 92 -8.74 23.84 -11.41
C ASN A 92 -9.44 24.99 -12.15
N GLY A 93 -9.84 24.78 -13.42
CA GLY A 93 -10.46 25.83 -14.24
C GLY A 93 -9.52 26.96 -14.70
N THR A 94 -8.21 26.87 -14.42
CA THR A 94 -7.21 27.86 -14.87
C THR A 94 -6.26 27.26 -15.93
N PRO A 95 -5.59 28.09 -16.77
CA PRO A 95 -4.57 27.62 -17.71
C PRO A 95 -3.36 26.95 -17.05
N GLN A 96 -3.16 27.18 -15.74
CA GLN A 96 -2.10 26.52 -14.98
C GLN A 96 -2.41 25.04 -14.74
N GLY A 97 -3.67 24.61 -14.95
CA GLY A 97 -4.15 23.27 -14.62
C GLY A 97 -4.20 23.03 -13.11
N GLY A 98 -4.89 21.99 -12.68
CA GLY A 98 -4.71 21.42 -11.35
C GLY A 98 -3.53 20.46 -11.32
N GLY A 99 -3.08 20.09 -10.11
CA GLY A 99 -1.96 19.16 -9.90
C GLY A 99 -2.17 17.79 -10.55
N GLU A 100 -1.09 17.08 -10.87
CA GLU A 100 -1.16 15.68 -11.30
C GLU A 100 -1.14 14.77 -10.06
N GLY A 101 -1.87 13.65 -10.12
CA GLY A 101 -1.89 12.69 -9.01
C GLY A 101 -2.24 11.28 -9.45
N ILE A 102 -2.11 10.34 -8.53
CA ILE A 102 -2.55 8.95 -8.67
C ILE A 102 -3.62 8.67 -7.63
N LEU A 103 -4.70 8.02 -8.05
CA LEU A 103 -5.77 7.56 -7.19
C LEU A 103 -5.63 6.05 -7.04
N LEU A 104 -5.53 5.59 -5.79
CA LEU A 104 -5.51 4.18 -5.42
C LEU A 104 -6.81 3.80 -4.73
N PHE A 105 -7.29 2.61 -5.03
CA PHE A 105 -8.53 2.06 -4.49
C PHE A 105 -8.26 0.69 -3.87
N GLY A 106 -9.22 0.23 -3.09
CA GLY A 106 -9.13 -1.09 -2.50
C GLY A 106 -10.23 -1.37 -1.49
N GLU A 107 -10.02 -2.48 -0.78
CA GLU A 107 -10.91 -3.03 0.23
C GLU A 107 -10.23 -3.04 1.60
N ILE A 108 -11.02 -3.16 2.65
CA ILE A 108 -10.57 -3.43 4.02
C ILE A 108 -11.21 -4.72 4.53
N ASN A 109 -10.55 -5.37 5.49
CA ASN A 109 -11.07 -6.52 6.24
C ASN A 109 -11.55 -7.70 5.36
N ASN A 110 -11.08 -7.79 4.11
CA ASN A 110 -11.55 -8.76 3.11
C ASN A 110 -13.06 -8.63 2.81
N ASP A 111 -13.61 -7.43 2.91
CA ASP A 111 -15.02 -7.12 2.62
C ASP A 111 -15.14 -6.47 1.24
N SER A 112 -15.75 -7.17 0.29
CA SER A 112 -15.95 -6.68 -1.08
C SER A 112 -16.99 -5.56 -1.19
N GLU A 113 -17.79 -5.33 -0.15
CA GLU A 113 -18.68 -4.17 -0.07
C GLU A 113 -17.96 -2.94 0.51
N SER A 114 -16.72 -3.12 0.97
CA SER A 114 -15.90 -2.02 1.46
C SER A 114 -15.22 -1.26 0.32
N SER A 115 -14.93 0.01 0.57
CA SER A 115 -14.16 0.82 -0.37
C SER A 115 -13.41 1.93 0.35
N TRP A 116 -12.22 2.23 -0.15
CA TRP A 116 -11.44 3.41 0.20
C TRP A 116 -10.78 4.00 -1.04
N ARG A 117 -10.35 5.26 -0.96
CA ARG A 117 -9.46 5.86 -1.95
C ARG A 117 -8.40 6.72 -1.30
N VAL A 118 -7.18 6.51 -1.71
CA VAL A 118 -6.03 7.35 -1.38
C VAL A 118 -5.61 8.12 -2.61
N ASP A 119 -5.43 9.43 -2.45
CA ASP A 119 -4.94 10.32 -3.48
C ASP A 119 -3.47 10.65 -3.16
N ILE A 120 -2.60 10.48 -4.15
CA ILE A 120 -1.14 10.69 -4.05
C ILE A 120 -0.73 11.71 -5.10
N ASP A 121 -0.22 12.85 -4.65
CA ASP A 121 0.21 13.91 -5.55
C ASP A 121 1.54 13.59 -6.25
N ILE A 122 1.68 14.12 -7.47
CA ILE A 122 2.92 14.04 -8.24
C ILE A 122 3.59 15.41 -8.22
N GLU A 123 4.57 15.58 -7.34
CA GLU A 123 5.37 16.80 -7.25
C GLU A 123 6.64 16.68 -8.08
N LYS A 124 6.85 17.64 -9.00
CA LYS A 124 8.05 17.70 -9.86
C LYS A 124 8.33 16.35 -10.57
N GLY A 125 7.26 15.64 -10.93
CA GLY A 125 7.32 14.36 -11.61
C GLY A 125 7.66 13.15 -10.73
N ARG A 126 7.60 13.27 -9.40
CA ARG A 126 7.78 12.18 -8.43
C ARG A 126 6.57 12.07 -7.51
N LEU A 127 6.32 10.88 -7.00
CA LEU A 127 5.21 10.63 -6.07
C LEU A 127 5.57 11.13 -4.67
N ASP A 128 4.63 11.78 -4.00
CA ASP A 128 4.76 12.21 -2.62
C ASP A 128 3.90 11.36 -1.68
N LEU A 129 4.48 10.27 -1.18
CA LEU A 129 3.80 9.38 -0.24
C LEU A 129 3.61 10.01 1.15
N LYS A 130 4.41 11.02 1.51
CA LYS A 130 4.32 11.63 2.84
C LYS A 130 3.08 12.48 3.01
N ASN A 131 2.58 13.03 1.92
CA ASN A 131 1.40 13.89 1.87
C ASN A 131 0.19 13.19 1.25
N MET A 132 0.18 11.85 1.22
CA MET A 132 -0.99 11.08 0.81
C MET A 132 -2.20 11.36 1.71
N TYR A 133 -3.40 11.35 1.14
CA TYR A 133 -4.63 11.62 1.89
C TYR A 133 -5.80 10.76 1.42
N LEU A 134 -6.82 10.61 2.27
CA LEU A 134 -8.08 10.00 1.87
C LEU A 134 -8.81 10.91 0.88
N GLY A 135 -8.90 10.46 -0.37
CA GLY A 135 -9.70 11.13 -1.39
C GLY A 135 -11.21 10.95 -1.19
N GLN A 136 -11.60 9.95 -0.41
CA GLN A 136 -12.98 9.75 0.04
C GLN A 136 -13.02 9.04 1.40
N PRO A 137 -14.13 9.15 2.15
CA PRO A 137 -14.30 8.40 3.38
C PRO A 137 -14.30 6.88 3.10
N ILE A 138 -13.76 6.11 4.05
CA ILE A 138 -13.85 4.64 4.01
C ILE A 138 -15.31 4.24 4.22
N ARG A 139 -15.80 3.31 3.42
CA ARG A 139 -17.19 2.86 3.44
C ARG A 139 -17.32 1.35 3.44
N ILE A 140 -18.43 0.83 3.96
CA ILE A 140 -18.90 -0.56 3.82
C ILE A 140 -20.38 -0.51 3.42
N GLY A 141 -20.76 -1.21 2.34
CA GLY A 141 -22.15 -1.24 1.85
C GLY A 141 -22.68 0.17 1.52
N GLY A 142 -21.81 1.06 1.07
CA GLY A 142 -22.11 2.47 0.80
C GLY A 142 -22.24 3.39 2.03
N LYS A 143 -22.17 2.85 3.25
CA LYS A 143 -22.23 3.62 4.51
C LYS A 143 -20.85 3.96 5.03
N LEU A 144 -20.73 5.04 5.80
CA LEU A 144 -19.47 5.43 6.43
C LEU A 144 -18.98 4.32 7.37
N PHE A 145 -17.69 4.02 7.32
CA PHE A 145 -17.04 3.10 8.24
C PHE A 145 -16.58 3.85 9.50
N GLU A 146 -17.21 3.52 10.63
CA GLU A 146 -16.97 4.10 11.95
C GLU A 146 -16.29 3.08 12.86
#